data_AF-A0A4Q3DCD9-F1
#
_entry.id   AF-A0A4Q3DCD9-F1
#
_cell.length_a   1.000
_cell.length_b   1.000
_cell.length_c   1.000
_cell.angle_alpha   90.00
_cell.angle_beta   90.00
_cell.angle_gamma   90.00
#
_symmetry.space_group_name_H-M   'P 1'
#
loop_
_entity.id
_entity.type
_entity.pdbx_description
1 polymer ?
#
loop_
_entity_poly.entity_id
_entity_poly.type
_entity_poly.pdbx_seq_one_letter_code
_entity_poly.pdbx_strand_id
1 'polypeptide(L)'
;MRVILLAACALGACTIQPADQNQANETTVENVVADAVPNPPPLQPIPDNAANAASTAPAAPAIDETAQGAANVVQRYYALIGEKKYADAWALWEGVGKASGMSAQAFAASFDKYAAYNAQVGSPGAVDAGAGQRFVTVPVQI
;
A
#
# COMPACT_ATOMS: atom_id res chain seq x y z
N MET A 1 22.70 -36.99 34.89
CA MET A 1 23.31 -36.13 35.92
C MET A 1 24.75 -35.86 35.54
N ARG A 2 25.04 -34.70 34.93
CA ARG A 2 26.36 -34.06 34.88
C ARG A 2 26.29 -32.71 34.16
N VAL A 3 26.39 -31.68 34.99
CA VAL A 3 27.07 -30.38 34.85
C VAL A 3 26.72 -29.50 33.65
N ILE A 4 25.86 -28.55 33.96
CA ILE A 4 25.66 -27.24 33.32
C ILE A 4 27.01 -26.53 33.16
N LEU A 5 27.36 -26.12 31.93
CA LEU A 5 28.38 -25.11 31.69
C LEU A 5 27.68 -23.83 31.19
N LEU A 6 27.67 -22.81 32.05
CA LEU A 6 27.28 -21.45 31.70
C LEU A 6 28.34 -20.85 30.76
N ALA A 7 27.91 -20.30 29.62
CA ALA A 7 28.67 -19.33 28.85
C ALA A 7 27.88 -18.02 28.84
N ALA A 8 28.43 -17.02 29.53
CA ALA A 8 27.94 -15.65 29.60
C ALA A 8 28.90 -14.72 28.82
N CYS A 9 28.38 -13.55 28.42
CA CYS A 9 29.04 -12.41 27.74
C CYS A 9 29.37 -12.60 26.24
N ALA A 10 29.00 -11.71 25.32
CA ALA A 10 28.96 -10.24 25.45
C ALA A 10 27.75 -9.58 24.75
N LEU A 11 27.36 -8.45 25.31
CA LEU A 11 26.27 -7.57 24.88
C LEU A 11 26.60 -6.87 23.55
N GLY A 12 25.80 -7.11 22.51
CA GLY A 12 25.71 -6.23 21.35
C GLY A 12 24.64 -5.17 21.65
N ALA A 13 25.07 -3.92 21.85
CA ALA A 13 24.18 -2.81 22.16
C ALA A 13 23.28 -2.48 20.95
N CYS A 14 21.98 -2.77 21.07
CA CYS A 14 20.94 -2.05 20.34
C CYS A 14 20.91 -0.62 20.92
N THR A 15 21.35 0.38 20.16
CA THR A 15 21.07 1.78 20.51
C THR A 15 19.59 2.05 20.23
N ILE A 16 18.78 1.92 21.27
CA ILE A 16 17.39 2.36 21.34
C ILE A 16 17.43 3.89 21.53
N GLN A 17 16.96 4.64 20.53
CA GLN A 17 16.74 6.08 20.63
C GLN A 17 15.44 6.33 21.39
N PRO A 18 15.46 7.03 22.55
CA PRO A 18 14.24 7.55 23.14
C PRO A 18 13.79 8.81 22.37
N ALA A 19 12.50 8.83 22.01
CA ALA A 19 11.77 10.04 21.65
C ALA A 19 11.28 10.70 22.93
N ASP A 20 11.75 11.92 23.21
CA ASP A 20 11.07 13.01 23.92
C ASP A 20 12.07 14.20 23.93
N GLN A 21 11.73 15.42 23.55
CA GLN A 21 11.19 16.42 24.49
C GLN A 21 10.49 17.54 23.70
N ASN A 22 9.19 17.67 23.91
CA ASN A 22 8.50 18.95 23.80
C ASN A 22 9.05 19.86 24.91
N GLN A 23 9.92 20.82 24.58
CA GLN A 23 10.18 21.95 25.47
C GLN A 23 9.45 23.18 24.95
N ALA A 24 8.31 23.46 25.60
CA ALA A 24 7.74 24.79 25.67
C ALA A 24 8.80 25.72 26.25
N ASN A 25 9.31 26.64 25.43
CA ASN A 25 10.09 27.77 25.93
C ASN A 25 9.17 28.98 26.00
N GLU A 26 8.52 29.14 27.15
CA GLU A 26 8.08 30.45 27.61
C GLU A 26 9.33 31.33 27.79
N THR A 27 9.37 32.48 27.13
CA THR A 27 10.34 33.52 27.48
C THR A 27 9.73 34.89 27.20
N THR A 28 9.25 35.47 28.30
CA THR A 28 9.56 36.84 28.74
C THR A 28 9.41 37.97 27.74
N VAL A 29 8.40 38.79 27.99
CA VAL A 29 8.28 40.19 27.55
C VAL A 29 9.43 40.99 28.19
N GLU A 30 10.34 41.54 27.38
CA GLU A 30 11.13 42.72 27.79
C GLU A 30 11.49 43.56 26.56
N ASN A 31 11.22 44.85 26.69
CA ASN A 31 11.17 45.85 25.65
C ASN A 31 12.55 46.50 25.42
N VAL A 32 13.02 46.57 24.16
CA VAL A 32 14.00 47.58 23.73
C VAL A 32 13.69 48.04 22.31
N VAL A 33 13.31 49.31 22.23
CA VAL A 33 13.08 50.10 21.02
C VAL A 33 14.41 50.70 20.58
N ALA A 34 14.79 50.59 19.31
CA ALA A 34 15.65 51.56 18.61
C ALA A 34 15.74 51.29 17.09
N ASP A 35 15.10 52.18 16.33
CA ASP A 35 15.44 52.71 15.00
C ASP A 35 15.96 51.85 13.82
N ALA A 36 15.06 51.78 12.82
CA ALA A 36 15.26 52.09 11.39
C ALA A 36 16.14 51.22 10.47
N VAL A 37 15.50 50.38 9.62
CA VAL A 37 15.90 50.10 8.21
C VAL A 37 14.68 49.55 7.40
N PRO A 38 14.69 49.51 6.05
CA PRO A 38 13.59 49.94 5.18
C PRO A 38 12.58 48.82 4.88
N ASN A 39 11.36 49.21 4.51
CA ASN A 39 10.29 48.27 4.16
C ASN A 39 10.72 47.35 2.99
N PRO A 40 10.74 46.01 3.15
CA PRO A 40 11.00 45.11 2.04
C PRO A 40 9.81 45.12 1.06
N PRO A 41 10.05 44.94 -0.26
CA PRO A 41 8.96 44.82 -1.22
C PRO A 41 8.04 43.65 -0.85
N PRO A 42 6.72 43.75 -1.10
CA PRO A 42 5.79 42.68 -0.77
C PRO A 42 6.18 41.40 -1.50
N LEU A 43 6.25 40.29 -0.75
CA LEU A 43 6.44 38.95 -1.29
C LEU A 43 5.29 38.66 -2.27
N GLN A 44 5.62 38.49 -3.56
CA GLN A 44 4.66 37.99 -4.52
C GLN A 44 4.34 36.52 -4.17
N PRO A 45 3.06 36.09 -4.22
CA PRO A 45 2.71 34.70 -4.03
C PRO A 45 3.43 33.82 -5.04
N ILE A 46 4.14 32.81 -4.56
CA ILE A 46 4.67 31.72 -5.37
C ILE A 46 3.45 30.97 -5.90
N PRO A 47 3.25 30.83 -7.23
CA PRO A 47 2.15 30.01 -7.73
C PRO A 47 2.37 28.57 -7.27
N ASP A 48 1.34 27.98 -6.64
CA ASP A 48 1.33 26.65 -5.99
C ASP A 48 1.61 25.45 -6.92
N ASN A 49 1.98 25.70 -8.17
CA ASN A 49 2.04 24.68 -9.22
C ASN A 49 3.44 24.07 -9.38
N ALA A 50 4.01 23.55 -8.28
CA ALA A 50 5.27 22.81 -8.32
C ALA A 50 5.43 21.76 -7.20
N ALA A 51 4.37 21.09 -6.74
CA ALA A 51 4.52 19.85 -5.98
C ALA A 51 3.19 19.08 -5.87
N ASN A 52 2.88 18.30 -6.91
CA ASN A 52 2.27 16.96 -6.87
C ASN A 52 1.60 16.78 -8.23
N ALA A 53 2.37 16.34 -9.22
CA ALA A 53 1.78 15.64 -10.35
C ALA A 53 1.23 14.33 -9.77
N ALA A 54 0.06 14.42 -9.12
CA ALA A 54 -0.72 13.28 -8.73
C ALA A 54 -0.91 12.50 -10.02
N SER A 55 -0.32 11.30 -10.07
CA SER A 55 -0.68 10.35 -11.11
C SER A 55 -2.17 10.15 -10.97
N THR A 56 -2.95 10.75 -11.87
CA THR A 56 -4.37 10.45 -12.03
C THR A 56 -4.45 9.08 -12.68
N ALA A 57 -4.03 8.06 -11.93
CA ALA A 57 -4.43 6.71 -12.21
C ALA A 57 -5.97 6.68 -12.13
N PRO A 58 -6.66 6.06 -13.09
CA PRO A 58 -8.09 5.87 -12.99
C PRO A 58 -8.41 5.29 -11.59
N ALA A 59 -9.32 5.92 -10.86
CA ALA A 59 -9.77 5.39 -9.59
C ALA A 59 -10.32 3.98 -9.84
N ALA A 60 -9.76 2.99 -9.15
CA ALA A 60 -10.27 1.64 -9.22
C ALA A 60 -11.75 1.64 -8.80
N PRO A 61 -12.60 0.81 -9.41
CA PRO A 61 -13.98 0.68 -8.98
C PRO A 61 -14.03 0.37 -7.48
N ALA A 62 -14.98 0.97 -6.75
CA ALA A 62 -15.14 0.73 -5.33
C ALA A 62 -15.30 -0.78 -5.07
N ILE A 63 -14.37 -1.34 -4.29
CA ILE A 63 -14.38 -2.75 -3.90
C ILE A 63 -15.00 -2.84 -2.50
N ASP A 64 -15.85 -3.85 -2.28
CA ASP A 64 -16.25 -4.25 -0.94
C ASP A 64 -15.00 -4.68 -0.15
N GLU A 65 -14.64 -3.93 0.89
CA GLU A 65 -13.40 -4.12 1.63
C GLU A 65 -13.50 -5.20 2.73
N THR A 66 -14.58 -5.98 2.74
CA THR A 66 -14.74 -7.14 3.62
C THR A 66 -14.00 -8.37 3.09
N ALA A 67 -13.85 -9.39 3.93
CA ALA A 67 -13.34 -10.70 3.51
C ALA A 67 -14.18 -11.31 2.36
N GLN A 68 -15.50 -11.14 2.40
CA GLN A 68 -16.39 -11.61 1.35
C GLN A 68 -16.21 -10.81 0.05
N GLY A 69 -16.01 -9.50 0.15
CA GLY A 69 -15.68 -8.67 -1.00
C GLY A 69 -14.43 -9.15 -1.74
N ALA A 70 -13.39 -9.55 -1.01
CA ALA A 70 -12.20 -10.16 -1.61
C ALA A 70 -12.53 -11.48 -2.34
N ALA A 71 -13.33 -12.37 -1.73
CA ALA A 71 -13.77 -13.60 -2.39
C ALA A 71 -14.58 -13.32 -3.68
N ASN A 72 -15.44 -12.29 -3.67
CA ASN A 72 -16.22 -11.90 -4.83
C ASN A 72 -15.34 -11.41 -5.99
N VAL A 73 -14.24 -10.69 -5.70
CA VAL A 73 -13.26 -10.29 -6.73
C VAL A 73 -12.59 -11.51 -7.36
N VAL A 74 -12.14 -12.47 -6.55
CA VAL A 74 -11.51 -13.71 -7.03
C VAL A 74 -12.51 -14.54 -7.85
N GLN A 75 -13.75 -14.65 -7.39
CA GLN A 75 -14.81 -15.34 -8.13
C GLN A 75 -15.09 -14.68 -9.48
N ARG A 76 -15.20 -13.34 -9.52
CA ARG A 76 -15.37 -12.60 -10.76
C ARG A 76 -14.19 -12.81 -11.71
N TYR A 77 -12.96 -12.79 -11.20
CA TYR A 77 -11.77 -13.04 -12.00
C TYR A 77 -11.82 -14.39 -12.73
N TYR A 78 -12.11 -15.47 -12.02
CA TYR A 78 -12.19 -16.80 -12.64
C TYR A 78 -13.43 -16.99 -13.51
N ALA A 79 -14.57 -16.36 -13.19
CA ALA A 79 -15.74 -16.36 -14.06
C ALA A 79 -15.42 -15.73 -15.43
N LEU A 80 -14.74 -14.57 -15.44
CA LEU A 80 -14.33 -13.90 -16.67
C LEU A 80 -13.37 -14.76 -17.50
N ILE A 81 -12.45 -15.50 -16.86
CA ILE A 81 -11.58 -16.45 -17.57
C ILE A 81 -12.40 -17.58 -18.19
N GLY A 82 -13.33 -18.17 -17.44
CA GLY A 82 -14.23 -19.22 -17.94
C GLY A 82 -15.10 -18.77 -19.12
N GLU A 83 -15.53 -17.49 -19.11
CA GLU A 83 -16.26 -16.84 -20.20
C GLU A 83 -15.37 -16.35 -21.35
N LYS A 84 -14.05 -16.61 -21.30
CA LYS A 84 -13.04 -16.12 -22.25
C LYS A 84 -12.95 -14.59 -22.37
N LYS A 85 -13.44 -13.87 -21.37
CA LYS A 85 -13.34 -12.40 -21.23
C LYS A 85 -12.00 -12.01 -20.63
N TYR A 86 -10.91 -12.38 -21.32
CA TYR A 86 -9.55 -12.24 -20.78
C TYR A 86 -9.12 -10.79 -20.56
N ALA A 87 -9.59 -9.85 -21.38
CA ALA A 87 -9.29 -8.43 -21.20
C ALA A 87 -9.87 -7.89 -19.89
N ASP A 88 -11.12 -8.26 -19.57
CA ASP A 88 -11.79 -7.86 -18.34
C ASP A 88 -11.13 -8.53 -17.12
N ALA A 89 -10.78 -9.82 -17.24
CA ALA A 89 -10.06 -10.54 -16.18
C ALA A 89 -8.68 -9.92 -15.91
N TRP A 90 -7.94 -9.56 -16.96
CA TRP A 90 -6.65 -8.90 -16.85
C TRP A 90 -6.77 -7.54 -16.16
N ALA A 91 -7.80 -6.76 -16.49
CA ALA A 91 -8.02 -5.43 -15.90
C ALA A 91 -8.31 -5.45 -14.38
N LEU A 92 -8.66 -6.61 -13.80
CA LEU A 92 -8.86 -6.77 -12.34
C LEU A 92 -7.54 -6.78 -11.56
N TRP A 93 -6.41 -7.00 -12.21
CA TRP A 93 -5.11 -6.88 -11.55
C TRP A 93 -4.79 -5.41 -11.28
N GLU A 94 -4.01 -5.16 -10.22
CA GLU A 94 -3.56 -3.83 -9.85
C GLU A 94 -2.86 -3.11 -11.03
N GLY A 95 -3.05 -1.80 -11.10
CA GLY A 95 -2.58 -0.99 -12.23
C GLY A 95 -3.27 -1.29 -13.56
N VAL A 96 -4.51 -1.81 -13.53
CA VAL A 96 -5.29 -2.21 -14.72
C VAL A 96 -4.51 -3.25 -15.53
N GLY A 97 -4.18 -4.37 -14.89
CA GLY A 97 -3.45 -5.46 -15.54
C GLY A 97 -1.93 -5.43 -15.38
N LYS A 98 -1.33 -4.30 -15.02
CA LYS A 98 0.13 -4.16 -14.93
C LYS A 98 0.75 -5.10 -13.91
N ALA A 99 0.09 -5.30 -12.76
CA ALA A 99 0.58 -6.20 -11.72
C ALA A 99 0.59 -7.69 -12.12
N SER A 100 -0.08 -8.07 -13.22
CA SER A 100 0.03 -9.43 -13.77
C SER A 100 1.42 -9.74 -14.35
N GLY A 101 2.23 -8.71 -14.63
CA GLY A 101 3.52 -8.86 -15.31
C GLY A 101 3.39 -9.20 -16.81
N MET A 102 2.18 -9.16 -17.38
CA MET A 102 1.91 -9.50 -18.77
C MET A 102 1.18 -8.36 -19.49
N SER A 103 1.37 -8.28 -20.82
CA SER A 103 0.44 -7.52 -21.66
C SER A 103 -0.91 -8.23 -21.72
N ALA A 104 -1.99 -7.49 -22.02
CA ALA A 104 -3.33 -8.07 -22.16
C ALA A 104 -3.37 -9.22 -23.19
N GLN A 105 -2.65 -9.09 -24.30
CA GLN A 105 -2.56 -10.13 -25.33
C GLN A 105 -1.80 -11.38 -24.83
N ALA A 106 -0.68 -11.19 -24.13
CA ALA A 106 0.08 -12.31 -23.57
C ALA A 106 -0.71 -13.04 -22.49
N PHE A 107 -1.43 -12.30 -21.65
CA PHE A 107 -2.35 -12.84 -20.66
C PHE A 107 -3.44 -13.68 -21.32
N ALA A 108 -4.12 -13.16 -22.35
CA ALA A 108 -5.14 -13.92 -23.10
C ALA A 108 -4.56 -15.19 -23.74
N ALA A 109 -3.41 -15.10 -24.40
CA ALA A 109 -2.73 -16.24 -25.03
C ALA A 109 -2.35 -17.34 -24.02
N SER A 110 -2.09 -16.98 -22.77
CA SER A 110 -1.76 -17.94 -21.71
C SER A 110 -2.92 -18.87 -21.35
N PHE A 111 -4.17 -18.44 -21.57
CA PHE A 111 -5.39 -19.23 -21.32
C PHE A 111 -5.92 -19.94 -22.56
N ASP A 112 -5.61 -19.44 -23.77
CA ASP A 112 -6.17 -19.95 -25.03
C ASP A 112 -5.80 -21.42 -25.34
N LYS A 113 -4.73 -21.92 -24.71
CA LYS A 113 -4.33 -23.34 -24.78
C LYS A 113 -5.29 -24.31 -24.08
N TYR A 114 -6.23 -23.81 -23.27
CA TYR A 114 -7.20 -24.63 -22.54
C TYR A 114 -8.59 -24.49 -23.16
N ALA A 115 -9.30 -25.62 -23.28
CA ALA A 115 -10.66 -25.62 -23.83
C ALA A 115 -11.66 -24.90 -22.91
N ALA A 116 -11.49 -25.05 -21.59
CA ALA A 116 -12.33 -24.46 -20.55
C ALA A 116 -11.50 -24.24 -19.28
N TYR A 117 -11.98 -23.33 -18.43
CA TYR A 117 -11.40 -23.02 -17.13
C TYR A 117 -12.53 -22.93 -16.11
N ASN A 118 -12.46 -23.74 -15.05
CA ASN A 118 -13.48 -23.77 -14.00
C ASN A 118 -12.77 -23.67 -12.67
N ALA A 119 -13.11 -22.68 -11.85
CA ALA A 119 -12.53 -22.53 -10.52
C ALA A 119 -13.61 -22.68 -9.44
N GLN A 120 -13.26 -23.38 -8.38
CA GLN A 120 -14.02 -23.43 -7.13
C GLN A 120 -13.36 -22.46 -6.15
N VAL A 121 -14.05 -21.37 -5.84
CA VAL A 121 -13.61 -20.37 -4.85
C VAL A 121 -14.19 -20.75 -3.50
N GLY A 122 -13.32 -21.03 -2.53
CA GLY A 122 -13.72 -21.38 -1.18
C GLY A 122 -13.98 -20.16 -0.30
N SER A 123 -14.31 -20.41 0.97
CA SER A 123 -14.56 -19.34 1.94
C SER A 123 -13.32 -18.49 2.16
N PRO A 124 -13.44 -17.15 2.20
CA PRO A 124 -12.32 -16.28 2.53
C PRO A 124 -11.89 -16.48 3.98
N GLY A 125 -10.59 -16.32 4.22
CA GLY A 125 -10.02 -16.24 5.56
C GLY A 125 -10.37 -14.94 6.28
N ALA A 126 -9.79 -14.75 7.46
CA ALA A 126 -9.88 -13.49 8.17
C ALA A 126 -9.17 -12.35 7.40
N VAL A 127 -9.53 -11.11 7.71
CA VAL A 127 -8.78 -9.95 7.24
C VAL A 127 -7.54 -9.80 8.12
N ASP A 128 -6.37 -9.96 7.52
CA ASP A 128 -5.07 -9.78 8.15
C ASP A 128 -4.56 -8.37 7.87
N ALA A 129 -4.38 -7.55 8.92
CA ALA A 129 -3.81 -6.21 8.79
C ALA A 129 -2.28 -6.24 9.01
N GLY A 130 -1.51 -5.56 8.15
CA GLY A 130 -0.07 -5.44 8.31
C GLY A 130 0.51 -4.26 7.53
N ALA A 131 1.54 -3.59 8.05
CA ALA A 131 2.32 -2.52 7.37
C ALA A 131 1.50 -1.51 6.52
N GLY A 132 0.32 -1.08 7.00
CA GLY A 132 -0.54 -0.13 6.28
C GLY A 132 -1.47 -0.75 5.21
N GLN A 133 -1.41 -2.07 5.05
CA GLN A 133 -2.19 -2.87 4.11
C GLN A 133 -3.15 -3.82 4.86
N ARG A 134 -4.14 -4.36 4.13
CA ARG A 134 -4.98 -5.47 4.59
C ARG A 134 -4.97 -6.57 3.55
N PHE A 135 -4.93 -7.82 4.00
CA PHE A 135 -4.88 -9.00 3.15
C PHE A 135 -6.00 -9.97 3.55
N VAL A 136 -6.50 -10.70 2.56
CA VAL A 136 -7.46 -11.78 2.77
C VAL A 136 -6.99 -12.96 1.92
N THR A 137 -6.80 -14.11 2.56
CA THR A 137 -6.51 -15.34 1.82
C THR A 137 -7.80 -15.95 1.31
N VAL A 138 -7.91 -16.16 0.00
CA VAL A 138 -9.07 -16.81 -0.64
C VAL A 138 -8.59 -18.10 -1.30
N PRO A 139 -9.02 -19.28 -0.83
CA PRO A 139 -8.61 -20.56 -1.42
C PRO A 139 -9.30 -20.78 -2.77
N VAL A 140 -8.55 -21.34 -3.72
CA VAL A 140 -9.03 -21.63 -5.08
C VAL A 140 -8.58 -23.02 -5.50
N GLN A 141 -9.50 -23.79 -6.08
CA GLN A 141 -9.22 -25.04 -6.78
C GLN A 141 -9.61 -24.88 -8.26
N ILE A 142 -8.80 -25.44 -9.17
CA ILE A 142 -8.97 -25.39 -10.64
C ILE A 142 -9.06 -26.82 -11.17
#